data_AF-A0A158EH24-F1
#
_entry.id   AF-A0A158EH24-F1
#
_cell.length_a   1.000
_cell.length_b   1.000
_cell.length_c   1.000
_cell.angle_alpha   90.00
_cell.angle_beta   90.00
_cell.angle_gamma   90.00
#
_symmetry.space_group_name_H-M   'P 1'
#
loop_
_entity.id
_entity.type
_entity.pdbx_description
1 polymer ?
#
loop_
_entity_poly.entity_id
_entity_poly.type
_entity_poly.pdbx_seq_one_letter_code
_entity_poly.pdbx_strand_id
1 'polypeptide(L)'
;MTELTRWGRSALDLFHTLNDLQSWGVSLIAQTGLQFDLSTPQGKLIATMMAALAEFERDLLRERVHSGTAAARGRGIVFGRQSGKRVKADRLAPKVLGLVAAGHSYREIGRQLGISKNTVLDIVKRARNGERLKENE
;
A
#
# COMPACT_ATOMS: atom_id res chain seq x y z
N MET A 1 -3.24 29.21 10.49
CA MET A 1 -3.40 27.74 10.45
C MET A 1 -3.47 27.24 11.88
N THR A 2 -4.38 26.34 12.22
CA THR A 2 -4.53 25.83 13.59
C THR A 2 -3.37 24.93 14.02
N GLU A 3 -2.96 23.98 13.18
CA GLU A 3 -1.82 23.09 13.49
C GLU A 3 -0.90 22.87 12.29
N LEU A 4 0.42 22.86 12.54
CA LEU A 4 1.46 22.68 11.53
C LEU A 4 1.47 21.25 10.94
N THR A 5 1.02 20.26 11.72
CA THR A 5 0.95 18.84 11.35
C THR A 5 -0.05 18.54 10.23
N ARG A 6 -0.96 19.47 9.91
CA ARG A 6 -1.99 19.29 8.87
C ARG A 6 -1.53 19.68 7.47
N TRP A 7 -0.32 20.21 7.31
CA TRP A 7 0.13 20.80 6.06
C TRP A 7 1.01 19.86 5.22
N GLY A 8 1.89 19.09 5.87
CA GLY A 8 2.75 18.12 5.21
C GLY A 8 2.27 16.69 5.38
N ARG A 9 2.49 15.85 4.36
CA ARG A 9 2.29 14.38 4.48
C ARG A 9 3.41 13.70 5.27
N SER A 10 4.49 14.43 5.50
CA SER A 10 5.62 14.02 6.34
C SER A 10 6.31 15.25 6.91
N ALA A 11 7.13 15.09 7.96
CA ALA A 11 7.95 16.17 8.50
C ALA A 11 8.88 16.77 7.42
N LEU A 12 9.54 15.94 6.62
CA LEU A 12 10.44 16.39 5.54
C LEU A 12 9.69 17.22 4.48
N ASP A 13 8.50 16.77 4.09
CA ASP A 13 7.62 17.46 3.14
C ASP A 13 7.19 18.85 3.67
N LEU A 14 6.83 18.90 4.95
CA LEU A 14 6.58 20.15 5.66
C LEU A 14 7.82 21.06 5.66
N PHE A 15 9.02 20.54 5.92
CA PHE A 15 10.27 21.30 5.89
C PHE A 15 10.57 21.91 4.52
N HIS A 16 10.43 21.14 3.45
CA HIS A 16 10.59 21.65 2.09
C HIS A 16 9.61 22.79 1.81
N THR A 17 8.33 22.58 2.13
CA THR A 17 7.29 23.58 1.88
C THR A 17 7.52 24.86 2.70
N LEU A 18 8.01 24.74 3.93
CA LEU A 18 8.38 25.88 4.76
C LEU A 18 9.57 26.67 4.20
N ASN A 19 10.57 25.96 3.66
CA ASN A 19 11.75 26.59 3.06
C ASN A 19 11.38 27.34 1.76
N ASP A 20 10.50 26.76 0.96
CA ASP A 20 9.97 27.39 -0.25
C ASP A 20 9.20 28.68 0.08
N LEU A 21 8.33 28.66 1.09
CA LEU A 21 7.63 29.85 1.55
C LEU A 21 8.59 30.93 2.07
N GLN A 22 9.63 30.53 2.82
CA GLN A 22 10.64 31.47 3.30
C GLN A 22 11.37 32.14 2.12
N SER A 23 11.64 31.40 1.03
CA SER A 23 12.26 31.96 -0.19
C SER A 23 11.38 33.01 -0.87
N TRP A 24 10.06 32.93 -0.69
CA TRP A 24 9.08 33.91 -1.17
C TRP A 24 8.81 35.04 -0.16
N GLY A 25 9.52 35.07 0.96
CA GLY A 25 9.34 36.07 2.02
C GLY A 25 8.06 35.87 2.84
N VAL A 26 7.44 34.69 2.79
CA VAL A 26 6.23 34.36 3.52
C VAL A 26 6.59 33.65 4.83
N SER A 27 6.34 34.31 5.96
CA SER A 27 6.50 33.72 7.29
C SER A 27 5.23 33.00 7.72
N LEU A 28 5.36 31.74 8.13
CA LEU A 28 4.23 30.91 8.54
C LEU A 28 4.18 30.79 10.07
N ILE A 29 3.08 31.23 10.66
CA ILE A 29 2.84 31.18 12.11
C ILE A 29 1.70 30.19 12.38
N ALA A 30 1.97 29.15 13.17
CA ALA A 30 0.94 28.26 13.68
C ALA A 30 0.17 28.94 14.84
N GLN A 31 -1.16 28.90 14.80
CA GLN A 31 -2.02 29.49 15.84
C GLN A 31 -2.02 28.67 17.13
N THR A 32 -1.64 27.38 17.06
CA THR A 32 -1.66 26.46 18.20
C THR A 32 -0.44 25.53 18.14
N GLY A 33 0.20 25.26 19.29
CA GLY A 33 1.42 24.43 19.39
C GLY A 33 2.72 25.23 19.60
N LEU A 34 3.88 24.59 19.39
CA LEU A 34 5.19 25.21 19.53
C LEU A 34 5.34 26.33 18.49
N GLN A 35 5.32 27.57 18.94
CA GLN A 35 5.55 28.74 18.07
C GLN A 35 7.05 28.92 17.92
N PHE A 36 7.58 28.64 16.74
CA PHE A 36 8.97 28.95 16.41
C PHE A 36 9.00 29.73 15.10
N ASP A 37 9.71 30.85 15.11
CA ASP A 37 9.89 31.68 13.94
C ASP A 37 11.05 31.16 13.09
N LEU A 38 10.70 30.59 11.94
CA LEU A 38 11.66 30.09 10.95
C LEU A 38 12.50 31.20 10.29
N SER A 39 12.16 32.48 10.50
CA SER A 39 13.00 33.60 10.10
C SER A 39 14.23 33.77 11.01
N THR A 40 14.17 33.27 12.25
CA THR A 40 15.25 33.39 13.24
C THR A 40 16.23 32.22 13.18
N PRO A 41 17.54 32.43 13.47
CA PRO A 41 18.51 31.35 13.57
C PRO A 41 18.12 30.26 14.58
N GLN A 42 17.50 30.66 15.71
CA GLN A 42 17.06 29.76 16.76
C GLN A 42 15.88 28.89 16.30
N GLY A 43 14.89 29.48 15.62
CA GLY A 43 13.76 28.73 15.07
C GLY A 43 14.19 27.76 13.97
N LYS A 44 15.15 28.14 13.12
CA LYS A 44 15.75 27.24 12.12
C LYS A 44 16.44 26.03 12.78
N LEU A 45 17.17 26.25 13.88
CA LEU A 45 17.84 25.19 14.62
C LEU A 45 16.84 24.19 15.22
N ILE A 46 15.83 24.69 15.94
CA ILE A 46 14.78 23.85 16.56
C ILE A 46 14.07 23.03 15.48
N ALA A 47 13.71 23.68 14.38
CA ALA A 47 13.04 23.02 13.27
C ALA A 47 13.94 21.91 12.69
N THR A 48 15.19 22.21 12.37
CA THR A 48 16.15 21.22 11.85
C THR A 48 16.31 20.02 12.78
N MET A 49 16.41 20.26 14.08
CA MET A 49 16.54 19.20 15.08
C MET A 49 15.27 18.33 15.17
N MET A 50 14.09 18.94 15.09
CA MET A 50 12.82 18.21 15.02
C MET A 50 12.70 17.39 13.72
N ALA A 51 13.19 17.91 12.60
CA ALA A 51 13.25 17.19 11.34
C ALA A 51 14.11 15.93 11.46
N ALA A 52 15.33 16.10 11.99
CA ALA A 52 16.28 15.01 12.21
C ALA A 52 15.73 13.95 13.17
N LEU A 53 15.05 14.36 14.24
CA LEU A 53 14.39 13.44 15.17
C LEU A 53 13.28 12.64 14.47
N ALA A 54 12.44 13.31 13.67
CA ALA A 54 11.36 12.65 12.94
C ALA A 54 11.87 11.66 11.88
N GLU A 55 13.01 11.95 11.25
CA GLU A 55 13.69 11.01 10.35
C GLU A 55 14.26 9.81 11.11
N PHE A 56 14.95 10.06 12.23
CA PHE A 56 15.48 9.02 13.09
C PHE A 56 14.39 8.05 13.58
N GLU A 57 13.26 8.57 14.07
CA GLU A 57 12.13 7.73 14.49
C GLU A 57 11.57 6.89 13.33
N ARG A 58 11.47 7.48 12.12
CA ARG A 58 11.00 6.78 10.93
C ARG A 58 11.94 5.63 10.56
N ASP A 59 13.25 5.84 10.66
CA ASP A 59 14.23 4.82 10.32
C ASP A 59 14.26 3.69 11.36
N LEU A 60 14.16 3.99 12.65
CA LEU A 60 13.97 2.97 13.69
C LEU A 60 12.70 2.13 13.45
N LEU A 61 11.61 2.78 13.04
CA LEU A 61 10.36 2.08 12.74
C LEU A 61 10.51 1.15 11.53
N ARG A 62 11.20 1.61 10.47
CA ARG A 62 11.53 0.79 9.29
C ARG A 62 12.39 -0.41 9.66
N GLU A 63 13.42 -0.21 10.47
CA GLU A 63 14.31 -1.27 10.93
C GLU A 63 13.53 -2.34 11.69
N ARG A 64 12.65 -1.92 12.62
CA ARG A 64 11.76 -2.83 13.36
C ARG A 64 10.85 -3.63 12.44
N VAL A 65 10.24 -2.98 11.44
CA VAL A 65 9.37 -3.66 10.46
C VAL A 65 10.17 -4.65 9.63
N HIS A 66 11.38 -4.29 9.20
CA HIS A 66 12.25 -5.15 8.43
C HIS A 66 12.66 -6.40 9.22
N SER A 67 13.10 -6.22 10.47
CA SER A 67 13.43 -7.30 11.39
C SER A 67 12.24 -8.22 11.65
N GLY A 68 11.05 -7.66 11.92
CA GLY A 68 9.82 -8.44 12.09
C GLY A 68 9.43 -9.23 10.84
N THR A 69 9.58 -8.63 9.67
CA THR A 69 9.30 -9.29 8.38
C THR A 69 10.29 -10.40 8.10
N ALA A 70 11.58 -10.19 8.39
CA ALA A 70 12.62 -11.20 8.25
C ALA A 70 12.37 -12.40 9.17
N ALA A 71 12.04 -12.15 10.45
CA ALA A 71 11.68 -13.20 11.40
C ALA A 71 10.44 -13.99 10.96
N ALA A 72 9.41 -13.30 10.45
CA ALA A 72 8.22 -13.93 9.92
C ALA A 72 8.50 -14.77 8.66
N ARG A 73 9.36 -14.29 7.75
CA ARG A 73 9.83 -15.07 6.59
C ARG A 73 10.62 -16.30 7.03
N GLY A 74 11.47 -16.19 8.05
CA GLY A 74 12.19 -17.33 8.64
C GLY A 74 11.26 -18.38 9.25
N ARG A 75 10.10 -17.98 9.77
CA ARG A 75 9.02 -18.88 10.19
C ARG A 75 8.16 -19.43 9.05
N GLY A 76 8.49 -19.13 7.79
CA GLY A 76 7.75 -19.59 6.62
C GLY A 76 6.47 -18.81 6.31
N ILE A 77 6.25 -17.64 6.92
CA ILE A 77 5.08 -16.81 6.63
C ILE A 77 5.21 -16.22 5.22
N VAL A 78 4.29 -16.60 4.34
CA VAL A 78 4.20 -16.07 2.97
C VAL A 78 3.46 -14.74 2.98
N PHE A 79 4.18 -13.65 2.72
CA PHE A 79 3.63 -12.30 2.59
C PHE A 79 3.07 -12.05 1.18
N GLY A 80 2.10 -11.14 1.08
CA GLY A 80 1.46 -10.76 -0.18
C GLY A 80 0.28 -11.64 -0.56
N ARG A 81 -0.23 -11.48 -1.79
CA ARG A 81 -1.37 -12.25 -2.27
C ARG A 81 -0.96 -13.70 -2.51
N GLN A 82 -1.49 -14.63 -1.72
CA GLN A 82 -1.26 -16.06 -1.92
C GLN A 82 -1.64 -16.49 -3.35
N SER A 83 -0.74 -17.22 -4.02
CA SER A 83 -1.06 -17.80 -5.32
C SER A 83 -2.19 -18.82 -5.16
N GLY A 84 -3.11 -18.87 -6.12
CA GLY A 84 -4.22 -19.83 -6.12
C GLY A 84 -5.43 -19.48 -5.25
N LYS A 85 -5.30 -18.67 -4.18
CA LYS A 85 -6.45 -18.23 -3.36
C LYS A 85 -6.95 -16.86 -3.78
N ARG A 86 -7.95 -16.85 -4.67
CA ARG A 86 -8.73 -15.65 -4.99
C ARG A 86 -10.14 -15.87 -4.42
N VAL A 87 -10.35 -15.56 -3.14
CA VAL A 87 -11.61 -15.85 -2.41
C VAL A 87 -12.89 -15.58 -3.22
N LYS A 88 -12.97 -14.43 -3.94
CA LYS A 88 -14.11 -14.12 -4.82
C LYS A 88 -14.17 -14.97 -6.09
N ALA A 89 -13.03 -15.24 -6.73
CA ALA A 89 -12.96 -16.04 -7.95
C ALA A 89 -13.13 -17.54 -7.67
N ASP A 90 -12.64 -18.04 -6.53
CA ASP A 90 -12.74 -19.45 -6.13
C ASP A 90 -14.19 -19.78 -5.74
N ARG A 91 -14.90 -18.84 -5.08
CA ARG A 91 -16.35 -18.98 -4.83
C ARG A 91 -17.18 -19.08 -6.12
N LEU A 92 -16.75 -18.38 -7.18
CA LEU A 92 -17.44 -18.37 -8.47
C LEU A 92 -16.97 -19.50 -9.39
N ALA A 93 -15.92 -20.24 -9.04
CA ALA A 93 -15.34 -21.28 -9.88
C ALA A 93 -16.35 -22.36 -10.30
N PRO A 94 -17.23 -22.90 -9.42
CA PRO A 94 -18.21 -23.90 -9.83
C PRO A 94 -19.21 -23.37 -10.87
N LYS A 95 -19.66 -22.10 -10.69
CA LYS A 95 -20.58 -21.45 -11.63
C LYS A 95 -19.92 -21.17 -12.98
N VAL A 96 -18.65 -20.75 -12.97
CA VAL A 96 -17.86 -20.54 -14.19
C VAL A 96 -17.72 -21.85 -14.96
N LEU A 97 -17.33 -22.95 -14.29
CA LEU A 97 -17.15 -24.24 -14.95
C LEU A 97 -18.47 -24.79 -15.52
N GLY A 98 -19.59 -24.62 -14.80
CA GLY A 98 -20.92 -25.00 -15.30
C GLY A 98 -21.33 -24.23 -16.56
N LEU A 99 -21.10 -22.91 -16.61
CA LEU A 99 -21.41 -22.10 -17.78
C LEU A 99 -20.48 -22.39 -18.97
N VAL A 100 -19.21 -22.75 -18.71
CA VAL A 100 -18.29 -23.21 -19.75
C VAL A 100 -18.74 -24.55 -20.31
N ALA A 101 -19.18 -25.49 -19.47
CA ALA A 101 -19.73 -26.77 -19.90
C ALA A 101 -21.03 -26.60 -20.73
N ALA A 102 -21.83 -25.59 -20.40
CA ALA A 102 -23.02 -25.20 -21.18
C ALA A 102 -22.69 -24.46 -22.49
N GLY A 103 -21.40 -24.22 -22.81
CA GLY A 103 -20.96 -23.65 -24.08
C GLY A 103 -20.94 -22.11 -24.15
N HIS A 104 -21.16 -21.39 -23.04
CA HIS A 104 -21.10 -19.93 -23.05
C HIS A 104 -19.68 -19.41 -23.29
N SER A 105 -19.58 -18.26 -23.98
CA SER A 105 -18.29 -17.63 -24.24
C SER A 105 -17.68 -17.04 -22.95
N TYR A 106 -16.35 -17.09 -22.80
CA TYR A 106 -15.67 -16.54 -21.61
C TYR A 106 -15.95 -15.05 -21.34
N ARG A 107 -16.27 -14.29 -22.40
CA ARG A 107 -16.60 -12.85 -22.29
C ARG A 107 -18.02 -12.62 -21.78
N GLU A 108 -18.94 -13.52 -22.09
CA GLU A 108 -20.32 -13.52 -21.63
C GLU A 108 -20.41 -13.95 -20.17
N ILE A 109 -19.70 -15.02 -19.81
CA ILE A 109 -19.57 -15.48 -18.41
C ILE A 109 -19.01 -14.36 -17.52
N GLY A 110 -17.99 -13.65 -17.99
CA GLY A 110 -17.42 -12.51 -17.26
C GLY A 110 -18.43 -11.37 -17.04
N ARG A 111 -19.26 -11.07 -18.04
CA ARG A 111 -20.33 -10.06 -17.91
C ARG A 111 -21.43 -10.52 -16.93
N GLN A 112 -21.87 -11.76 -17.04
CA GLN A 112 -22.94 -12.32 -16.20
C GLN A 112 -22.53 -12.43 -14.72
N LEU A 113 -21.27 -12.74 -14.44
CA LEU A 113 -20.76 -12.93 -13.08
C LEU A 113 -20.02 -11.71 -12.52
N GLY A 114 -19.92 -10.61 -13.28
CA GLY A 114 -19.25 -9.38 -12.85
C GLY A 114 -17.75 -9.52 -12.64
N ILE A 115 -17.09 -10.42 -13.38
CA ILE A 115 -15.64 -10.68 -13.29
C ILE A 115 -14.95 -10.50 -14.64
N SER A 116 -13.66 -10.15 -14.61
CA SER A 116 -12.89 -9.98 -15.85
C SER A 116 -12.73 -11.30 -16.61
N LYS A 117 -12.68 -11.22 -17.95
CA LYS A 117 -12.39 -12.38 -18.83
C LYS A 117 -11.12 -13.13 -18.38
N ASN A 118 -10.10 -12.40 -17.94
CA ASN A 118 -8.85 -12.98 -17.46
C ASN A 118 -9.06 -13.83 -16.20
N THR A 119 -9.96 -13.42 -15.31
CA THR A 119 -10.31 -14.20 -14.12
C THR A 119 -11.04 -15.49 -14.50
N VAL A 120 -11.94 -15.45 -15.48
CA VAL A 120 -12.62 -16.65 -16.03
C VAL A 120 -11.59 -17.61 -16.63
N LEU A 121 -10.67 -17.10 -17.46
CA LEU A 121 -9.62 -17.89 -18.09
C LEU A 121 -8.66 -18.51 -17.07
N ASP A 122 -8.29 -17.76 -16.03
CA ASP A 122 -7.46 -18.24 -14.92
C ASP A 122 -8.14 -19.36 -14.12
N ILE A 123 -9.47 -19.33 -13.96
CA ILE A 123 -10.24 -20.41 -13.31
C ILE A 123 -10.22 -21.67 -14.17
N VAL A 124 -10.52 -21.55 -15.47
CA VAL A 124 -10.55 -22.71 -16.40
C VAL A 124 -9.17 -23.35 -16.53
N LYS A 125 -8.10 -22.55 -16.64
CA LYS A 125 -6.72 -23.05 -16.67
C LYS A 125 -6.35 -23.81 -15.39
N ARG A 126 -6.76 -23.30 -14.22
CA ARG A 126 -6.52 -23.98 -12.93
C ARG A 126 -7.26 -25.31 -12.83
N ALA A 127 -8.52 -25.36 -13.27
CA ALA A 127 -9.30 -26.60 -13.27
C ALA A 127 -8.66 -27.68 -14.15
N ARG A 128 -8.29 -27.33 -15.39
CA ARG A 128 -7.60 -28.27 -16.32
C ARG A 128 -6.26 -28.77 -15.78
N ASN A 129 -5.49 -27.88 -15.15
CA ASN A 129 -4.20 -28.28 -14.56
C ASN A 129 -4.38 -29.19 -13.34
N GLY A 130 -5.46 -29.00 -12.56
CA GLY A 130 -5.81 -29.88 -11.44
C GLY A 130 -6.25 -31.27 -11.88
N GLU A 131 -6.97 -31.39 -13.01
CA GLU A 131 -7.35 -32.68 -13.59
C GLU A 131 -6.12 -33.46 -14.09
N ARG A 132 -5.21 -32.81 -14.81
CA ARG A 132 -3.94 -33.42 -15.28
C ARG A 132 -3.00 -33.90 -14.19
N LEU A 133 -3.08 -33.32 -12.98
CA LEU A 133 -2.25 -33.76 -11.85
C LEU A 133 -2.82 -35.02 -11.19
N LYS A 134 -4.14 -35.21 -11.21
CA LYS A 134 -4.83 -36.39 -10.66
C LYS A 134 -4.77 -37.62 -11.57
N GLU A 135 -4.52 -37.43 -12.85
CA GLU A 135 -4.40 -38.52 -13.84
C GLU A 135 -2.98 -39.12 -13.90
N ASN A 136 -1.99 -38.47 -13.27
CA ASN A 136 -0.60 -38.90 -13.20
C ASN A 136 -0.19 -39.44 -11.80
N GLU A 137 -1.13 -39.56 -10.87
CA GLU A 137 -1.01 -40.29 -9.60
C GLU A 137 -1.68 -41.66 -9.71
#